data_AF-A0A5B1L929-F1
#
_entry.id   AF-A0A5B1L929-F1
#
_cell.length_a   1.000
_cell.length_b   1.000
_cell.length_c   1.000
_cell.angle_alpha   90.00
_cell.angle_beta   90.00
_cell.angle_gamma   90.00
#
_symmetry.space_group_name_H-M   'P 1'
#
loop_
_entity.id
_entity.type
_entity.pdbx_description
1 polymer ?
#
loop_
_entity_poly.entity_id
_entity_poly.type
_entity_poly.pdbx_seq_one_letter_code
_entity_poly.pdbx_strand_id
1 'polypeptide(L)'
;MHRAGWWLIAHAALMVGYLVLASTAGAGYERALEAAAEHARVPVNTIPASATATVVQDFPLYHLLSVLYLLLPPVAIVLASRPLRAIGVAGRVSWRSAQTGLAVWWVFMALNLGTFADPDRLPPLVRDLDVLAVPLLTVMSMLVAVSVVADGEAARTVGVAHTAARVSTVLGVVLTVLFAVTLVTSGFDEPIPPIVAVIPAFVLGVALVRGRRGASAD
;
A
#
# COMPACT_ATOMS: atom_id res chain seq x y z
N MET A 1 5.64 3.66 21.87
CA MET A 1 6.12 2.61 20.96
C MET A 1 5.15 1.43 20.82
N HIS A 2 4.66 0.84 21.93
CA HIS A 2 3.70 -0.29 21.86
C HIS A 2 2.46 -0.06 20.96
N ARG A 3 1.80 1.11 21.04
CA ARG A 3 0.68 1.43 20.13
C ARG A 3 1.10 1.50 18.66
N ALA A 4 2.29 2.02 18.35
CA ALA A 4 2.82 2.03 16.99
C ALA A 4 2.99 0.62 16.46
N GLY A 5 3.49 -0.29 17.30
CA GLY A 5 3.65 -1.69 16.93
C GLY A 5 2.33 -2.37 16.55
N TRP A 6 1.26 -2.14 17.31
CA TRP A 6 -0.07 -2.64 16.95
C TRP A 6 -0.62 -2.09 15.64
N TRP A 7 -0.38 -0.81 15.34
CA TRP A 7 -0.79 -0.21 14.07
C TRP A 7 -0.02 -0.78 12.87
N LEU A 8 1.29 -1.07 13.02
CA LEU A 8 2.05 -1.76 11.98
C LEU A 8 1.57 -3.19 11.75
N ILE A 9 1.25 -3.93 12.83
CA ILE A 9 0.64 -5.26 12.73
C ILE A 9 -0.73 -5.17 12.04
N ALA A 10 -1.55 -4.19 12.41
CA ALA A 10 -2.85 -3.97 11.80
C ALA A 10 -2.72 -3.66 10.29
N HIS A 11 -1.78 -2.81 9.88
CA HIS A 11 -1.48 -2.57 8.47
C HIS A 11 -1.17 -3.88 7.73
N ALA A 12 -0.24 -4.68 8.26
CA ALA A 12 0.15 -5.95 7.66
C ALA A 12 -1.04 -6.93 7.57
N ALA A 13 -1.81 -7.07 8.66
CA ALA A 13 -2.97 -7.94 8.71
C ALA A 13 -4.07 -7.50 7.72
N LEU A 14 -4.30 -6.19 7.61
CA LEU A 14 -5.23 -5.64 6.62
C LEU A 14 -4.75 -6.00 5.20
N MET A 15 -3.51 -5.70 4.84
CA MET A 15 -2.98 -6.05 3.51
C MET A 15 -3.06 -7.55 3.20
N VAL A 16 -2.79 -8.43 4.18
CA VAL A 16 -2.97 -9.87 4.01
C VAL A 16 -4.44 -10.23 3.78
N GLY A 17 -5.37 -9.67 4.56
CA GLY A 17 -6.79 -9.91 4.34
C GLY A 17 -7.30 -9.40 2.99
N TYR A 18 -6.72 -8.31 2.46
CA TYR A 18 -6.99 -7.86 1.10
C TYR A 18 -6.55 -8.90 0.06
N LEU A 19 -5.35 -9.47 0.20
CA LEU A 19 -4.87 -10.53 -0.71
C LEU A 19 -5.76 -11.77 -0.66
N VAL A 20 -6.26 -12.13 0.52
CA VAL A 20 -7.23 -13.22 0.67
C VAL A 20 -8.54 -12.89 -0.04
N LEU A 21 -9.07 -11.67 0.15
CA LEU A 21 -10.27 -11.22 -0.56
C LEU A 21 -10.08 -11.26 -2.08
N ALA A 22 -8.96 -10.72 -2.57
CA ALA A 22 -8.64 -10.67 -3.98
C ALA A 22 -8.50 -12.06 -4.60
N SER A 23 -7.82 -12.98 -3.93
CA SER A 23 -7.62 -14.36 -4.42
C SER A 23 -8.87 -15.25 -4.33
N THR A 24 -9.79 -14.98 -3.41
CA THR A 24 -10.98 -15.83 -3.19
C THR A 24 -12.25 -15.31 -3.87
N ALA A 25 -12.53 -14.02 -3.73
CA ALA A 25 -13.74 -13.39 -4.27
C ALA A 25 -13.46 -12.61 -5.57
N GLY A 26 -12.19 -12.31 -5.86
CA GLY A 26 -11.78 -11.51 -7.02
C GLY A 26 -11.50 -12.28 -8.29
N ALA A 27 -11.48 -13.62 -8.28
CA ALA A 27 -11.07 -14.40 -9.44
C ALA A 27 -11.94 -14.18 -10.69
N GLY A 28 -13.22 -13.85 -10.52
CA GLY A 28 -14.10 -13.48 -11.65
C GLY A 28 -13.80 -12.09 -12.20
N TYR A 29 -13.56 -11.13 -11.30
CA TYR A 29 -13.20 -9.76 -11.63
C TYR A 29 -11.84 -9.69 -12.34
N GLU A 30 -10.83 -10.39 -11.82
CA GLU A 30 -9.49 -10.43 -12.40
C GLU A 30 -9.51 -11.01 -13.81
N ARG A 31 -10.22 -12.13 -14.02
CA ARG A 31 -10.38 -12.72 -15.37
C ARG A 31 -11.09 -11.78 -16.34
N ALA A 32 -12.06 -11.00 -15.85
CA ALA A 32 -12.75 -10.02 -16.69
C ALA A 32 -11.83 -8.85 -17.07
N LEU A 33 -10.99 -8.38 -16.14
CA LEU A 33 -9.93 -7.41 -16.44
C LEU A 33 -8.91 -7.98 -17.43
N GLU A 34 -8.41 -9.20 -17.21
CA GLU A 34 -7.48 -9.87 -18.13
C GLU A 34 -8.06 -9.99 -19.55
N ALA A 35 -9.33 -10.39 -19.67
CA ALA A 35 -10.02 -10.48 -20.95
C ALA A 35 -10.18 -9.11 -21.63
N ALA A 36 -10.48 -8.06 -20.86
CA ALA A 36 -10.54 -6.70 -21.37
C ALA A 36 -9.17 -6.19 -21.84
N ALA A 37 -8.10 -6.49 -21.09
CA ALA A 37 -6.71 -6.21 -21.47
C ALA A 37 -6.32 -6.93 -22.76
N GLU A 38 -6.63 -8.22 -22.89
CA GLU A 38 -6.36 -9.01 -24.09
C GLU A 38 -7.10 -8.42 -25.31
N HIS A 39 -8.37 -8.05 -25.14
CA HIS A 39 -9.15 -7.41 -26.19
C HIS A 39 -8.55 -6.07 -26.64
N ALA A 40 -8.11 -5.25 -25.68
CA ALA A 40 -7.48 -3.96 -25.94
C ALA A 40 -6.00 -4.06 -26.35
N ARG A 41 -5.38 -5.24 -26.24
CA ARG A 41 -3.95 -5.50 -26.45
C ARG A 41 -3.04 -4.61 -25.60
N VAL A 42 -3.43 -4.42 -24.34
CA VAL A 42 -2.67 -3.63 -23.36
C VAL A 42 -2.52 -4.42 -22.06
N PRO A 43 -1.51 -4.12 -21.23
CA PRO A 43 -1.42 -4.62 -19.86
C PRO A 43 -2.68 -4.33 -19.02
N VAL A 44 -2.94 -5.18 -18.01
CA VAL A 44 -4.13 -5.04 -17.15
C VAL A 44 -4.19 -3.67 -16.44
N ASN A 45 -3.05 -3.14 -16.00
CA ASN A 45 -3.01 -1.86 -15.28
C ASN A 45 -3.16 -0.63 -16.18
N THR A 46 -3.21 -0.82 -17.50
CA THR A 46 -3.32 0.24 -18.51
C THR A 46 -4.55 0.08 -19.39
N ILE A 47 -5.49 -0.78 -18.98
CA ILE A 47 -6.81 -0.90 -19.61
C ILE A 47 -7.53 0.45 -19.54
N PRO A 48 -8.17 0.91 -20.63
CA PRO A 48 -8.95 2.14 -20.62
C PRO A 48 -9.97 2.17 -19.48
N ALA A 49 -10.11 3.33 -18.83
CA ALA A 49 -11.00 3.47 -17.69
C ALA A 49 -12.46 3.11 -17.99
N SER A 50 -12.91 3.26 -19.25
CA SER A 50 -14.24 2.83 -19.70
C SER A 50 -14.40 1.31 -19.66
N ALA A 51 -13.40 0.55 -20.10
CA ALA A 51 -13.43 -0.91 -20.02
C ALA A 51 -13.38 -1.38 -18.55
N THR A 52 -12.58 -0.72 -17.71
CA THR A 52 -12.60 -0.95 -16.25
C THR A 52 -13.99 -0.66 -15.65
N ALA A 53 -14.64 0.44 -16.05
CA ALA A 53 -15.99 0.77 -15.59
C ALA A 53 -17.03 -0.28 -16.00
N THR A 54 -16.93 -0.84 -17.21
CA THR A 54 -17.78 -1.96 -17.64
C THR A 54 -17.59 -3.18 -16.75
N VAL A 55 -16.35 -3.58 -16.46
CA VAL A 55 -16.08 -4.71 -15.55
C VAL A 55 -16.58 -4.41 -14.13
N VAL A 56 -16.46 -3.16 -13.66
CA VAL A 56 -17.00 -2.76 -12.36
C VAL A 56 -18.53 -2.88 -12.30
N GLN A 57 -19.24 -2.61 -13.39
CA GLN A 57 -20.70 -2.81 -13.47
C GLN A 57 -21.11 -4.28 -13.41
N ASP A 58 -20.26 -5.19 -13.91
CA ASP A 58 -20.49 -6.64 -13.82
C ASP A 58 -20.19 -7.19 -12.40
N PHE A 59 -19.28 -6.54 -11.66
CA PHE A 59 -18.83 -6.96 -10.33
C PHE A 59 -18.88 -5.84 -9.27
N PRO A 60 -20.02 -5.14 -9.09
CA PRO A 60 -20.06 -3.89 -8.33
C PRO A 60 -19.81 -4.10 -6.83
N LEU A 61 -20.27 -5.22 -6.29
CA LEU A 61 -20.07 -5.56 -4.88
C LEU A 61 -18.61 -5.87 -4.56
N TYR A 62 -17.93 -6.63 -5.42
CA TYR A 62 -16.52 -6.95 -5.21
C TYR A 62 -15.66 -5.69 -5.32
N HIS A 63 -15.90 -4.84 -6.32
CA HIS A 63 -15.17 -3.58 -6.47
C HIS A 63 -15.40 -2.66 -5.27
N LEU A 64 -16.64 -2.48 -4.83
CA LEU A 64 -16.98 -1.67 -3.66
C LEU A 64 -16.29 -2.20 -2.40
N LEU A 65 -16.37 -3.50 -2.14
CA LEU A 65 -15.73 -4.13 -0.98
C LEU A 65 -14.21 -3.96 -1.02
N SER A 66 -13.60 -4.15 -2.20
CA SER A 66 -12.16 -3.97 -2.39
C SER A 66 -11.73 -2.53 -2.08
N VAL A 67 -12.43 -1.54 -2.62
CA VAL A 67 -12.17 -0.12 -2.35
C VAL A 67 -12.32 0.19 -0.85
N LEU A 68 -13.44 -0.20 -0.23
CA LEU A 68 -13.70 0.06 1.18
C LEU A 68 -12.64 -0.58 2.09
N TYR A 69 -12.27 -1.82 1.79
CA TYR A 69 -11.26 -2.54 2.55
C TYR A 69 -9.89 -1.86 2.45
N LEU A 70 -9.55 -1.40 1.25
CA LEU A 70 -8.30 -0.70 0.95
C LEU A 70 -8.20 0.69 1.59
N LEU A 71 -9.27 1.27 2.16
CA LEU A 71 -9.17 2.55 2.88
C LEU A 71 -8.37 2.46 4.20
N LEU A 72 -8.30 1.28 4.81
CA LEU A 72 -7.77 1.11 6.16
C LEU A 72 -6.24 0.98 6.26
N PRO A 73 -5.54 0.22 5.39
CA PRO A 73 -4.08 0.05 5.46
C PRO A 73 -3.24 1.33 5.57
N PRO A 74 -3.46 2.40 4.78
CA PRO A 74 -2.63 3.60 4.87
C PRO A 74 -2.92 4.42 6.14
N VAL A 75 -4.16 4.38 6.65
CA VAL A 75 -4.51 5.00 7.93
C VAL A 75 -3.72 4.35 9.07
N ALA A 76 -3.58 3.03 9.05
CA ALA A 76 -2.78 2.30 10.04
C ALA A 76 -1.31 2.74 10.02
N ILE A 77 -0.70 2.95 8.84
CA ILE A 77 0.67 3.45 8.73
C ILE A 77 0.80 4.85 9.34
N VAL A 78 -0.10 5.77 9.01
CA VAL A 78 -0.12 7.12 9.60
C VAL A 78 -0.20 7.02 11.13
N LEU A 79 -1.12 6.22 11.66
CA LEU A 79 -1.27 6.04 13.11
C LEU A 79 -0.04 5.40 13.76
N ALA A 80 0.68 4.52 13.05
CA ALA A 80 1.95 3.94 13.50
C ALA A 80 3.08 4.98 13.59
N SER A 81 3.23 5.83 12.57
CA SER A 81 4.32 6.81 12.47
C SER A 81 4.09 8.05 13.34
N ARG A 82 2.84 8.37 13.70
CA ARG A 82 2.49 9.52 14.55
C ARG A 82 3.31 9.63 15.84
N PRO A 83 3.42 8.58 16.69
CA PRO A 83 4.24 8.65 17.90
C PRO A 83 5.75 8.70 17.62
N LEU A 84 6.21 8.23 16.46
CA LEU A 84 7.62 8.20 16.09
C LEU A 84 8.12 9.54 15.55
N ARG A 85 7.21 10.44 15.11
CA ARG A 85 7.54 11.76 14.55
C ARG A 85 8.41 12.67 15.42
N ALA A 86 8.37 12.47 16.74
CA ALA A 86 9.17 13.24 17.69
C ALA A 86 10.63 12.79 17.75
N ILE A 87 10.96 11.65 17.14
CA ILE A 87 12.27 11.00 17.23
C ILE A 87 13.11 11.36 16.01
N GLY A 88 13.91 12.41 16.17
CA GLY A 88 14.91 12.80 15.18
C GLY A 88 14.36 13.15 13.80
N VAL A 89 15.24 13.12 12.80
CA VAL A 89 14.89 13.39 11.40
C VAL A 89 14.09 12.22 10.81
N ALA A 90 14.51 10.98 11.09
CA ALA A 90 13.87 9.76 10.57
C ALA A 90 12.38 9.70 10.94
N GLY A 91 12.02 9.97 12.20
CA GLY A 91 10.62 9.99 12.62
C GLY A 91 9.79 11.04 11.86
N ARG A 92 10.34 12.24 11.62
CA ARG A 92 9.65 13.28 10.84
C ARG A 92 9.47 12.90 9.38
N VAL A 93 10.49 12.30 8.77
CA VAL A 93 10.40 11.77 7.39
C VAL A 93 9.32 10.71 7.33
N SER A 94 9.32 9.75 8.25
CA SER A 94 8.30 8.70 8.29
C SER A 94 6.89 9.29 8.35
N TRP A 95 6.64 10.18 9.30
CA TRP A 95 5.33 10.81 9.47
C TRP A 95 4.88 11.57 8.22
N ARG A 96 5.77 12.35 7.59
CA ARG A 96 5.44 13.08 6.36
C ARG A 96 5.16 12.13 5.19
N SER A 97 6.00 11.10 5.00
CA SER A 97 5.78 10.11 3.95
C SER A 97 4.48 9.35 4.14
N ALA A 98 4.13 8.96 5.38
CA ALA A 98 2.85 8.33 5.68
C ALA A 98 1.66 9.26 5.34
N GLN A 99 1.73 10.54 5.69
CA GLN A 99 0.68 11.51 5.39
C GLN A 99 0.52 11.73 3.88
N THR A 100 1.62 11.94 3.17
CA THR A 100 1.60 12.11 1.71
C THR A 100 1.12 10.84 1.03
N GLY A 101 1.57 9.67 1.48
CA GLY A 101 1.13 8.37 0.96
C GLY A 101 -0.38 8.17 1.15
N LEU A 102 -0.91 8.54 2.32
CA LEU A 102 -2.35 8.55 2.58
C LEU A 102 -3.09 9.48 1.61
N ALA A 103 -2.59 10.69 1.37
CA ALA A 103 -3.21 11.63 0.45
C ALA A 103 -3.26 11.09 -0.99
N VAL A 104 -2.14 10.56 -1.49
CA VAL A 104 -2.06 9.94 -2.83
C VAL A 104 -2.98 8.73 -2.92
N TRP A 105 -3.05 7.91 -1.88
CA TRP A 105 -3.96 6.77 -1.82
C TRP A 105 -5.42 7.19 -1.91
N TRP A 106 -5.83 8.22 -1.16
CA TRP A 106 -7.20 8.72 -1.21
C TRP A 106 -7.57 9.28 -2.58
N VAL A 107 -6.63 9.95 -3.27
CA VAL A 107 -6.84 10.36 -4.66
C VAL A 107 -7.07 9.14 -5.55
N PHE A 108 -6.21 8.12 -5.46
CA PHE A 108 -6.36 6.90 -6.23
C PHE A 108 -7.69 6.18 -5.94
N MET A 109 -8.11 6.09 -4.67
CA MET A 109 -9.41 5.52 -4.28
C MET A 109 -10.59 6.34 -4.81
N ALA A 110 -10.51 7.67 -4.77
CA ALA A 110 -11.55 8.54 -5.33
C ALA A 110 -11.71 8.36 -6.84
N LEU A 111 -10.59 8.20 -7.57
CA LEU A 111 -10.63 7.88 -9.00
C LEU A 111 -11.25 6.50 -9.27
N ASN A 112 -10.90 5.49 -8.46
CA ASN A 112 -11.50 4.15 -8.55
C ASN A 112 -12.99 4.12 -8.16
N LEU A 113 -13.46 5.01 -7.28
CA LEU A 113 -14.90 5.16 -7.04
C LEU A 113 -15.61 5.82 -8.23
N GLY A 114 -14.88 6.64 -8.98
CA GLY A 114 -15.38 7.25 -10.22
C GLY A 114 -15.72 6.23 -11.31
N THR A 115 -15.17 5.01 -11.27
CA THR A 115 -15.47 3.96 -12.26
C THR A 115 -16.85 3.31 -12.06
N PHE A 116 -17.57 3.66 -10.98
CA PHE A 116 -19.00 3.35 -10.86
C PHE A 116 -19.88 4.22 -11.77
N ALA A 117 -19.35 5.30 -12.34
CA ALA A 117 -20.07 6.09 -13.33
C ALA A 117 -20.28 5.30 -14.63
N ASP A 118 -21.22 5.78 -15.44
CA ASP A 118 -21.47 5.27 -16.79
C ASP A 118 -20.16 5.29 -17.62
N PRO A 119 -19.72 4.15 -18.21
CA PRO A 119 -18.52 4.03 -19.04
C PRO A 119 -18.44 5.07 -20.17
N ASP A 120 -19.58 5.49 -20.72
CA ASP A 120 -19.66 6.48 -21.79
C ASP A 120 -19.56 7.93 -21.27
N ARG A 121 -19.68 8.12 -19.96
CA ARG A 121 -19.77 9.44 -19.31
C ARG A 121 -18.88 9.56 -18.07
N LEU A 122 -17.70 8.94 -18.12
CA LEU A 122 -16.73 9.04 -17.04
C LEU A 122 -16.30 10.49 -16.76
N PRO A 123 -16.10 10.86 -15.48
CA PRO A 123 -15.50 12.14 -15.12
C PRO A 123 -14.10 12.31 -15.76
N PRO A 124 -13.66 13.54 -16.12
CA PRO A 124 -12.42 13.74 -16.86
C PRO A 124 -11.20 13.06 -16.25
N LEU A 125 -10.96 13.24 -14.94
CA LEU A 125 -9.82 12.63 -14.25
C LEU A 125 -9.91 11.10 -14.12
N VAL A 126 -11.11 10.53 -14.21
CA VAL A 126 -11.31 9.08 -14.18
C VAL A 126 -10.98 8.47 -15.53
N ARG A 127 -11.16 9.21 -16.63
CA ARG A 127 -10.81 8.74 -17.99
C ARG A 127 -9.32 8.46 -18.12
N ASP A 128 -8.49 9.27 -17.46
CA ASP A 128 -7.03 9.15 -17.46
C ASP A 128 -6.51 8.14 -16.43
N LEU A 129 -7.39 7.35 -15.79
CA LEU A 129 -7.00 6.39 -14.75
C LEU A 129 -6.05 5.31 -15.30
N ASP A 130 -6.16 4.95 -16.57
CA ASP A 130 -5.27 4.04 -17.29
C ASP A 130 -3.81 4.53 -17.30
N VAL A 131 -3.60 5.83 -17.46
CA VAL A 131 -2.26 6.45 -17.43
C VAL A 131 -1.81 6.74 -15.99
N LEU A 132 -2.76 7.02 -15.09
CA LEU A 132 -2.47 7.45 -13.71
C LEU A 132 -2.32 6.30 -12.71
N ALA A 133 -2.87 5.12 -12.99
CA ALA A 133 -2.90 4.00 -12.04
C ALA A 133 -1.50 3.56 -11.62
N VAL A 134 -0.61 3.26 -12.57
CA VAL A 134 0.74 2.79 -12.28
C VAL A 134 1.57 3.86 -11.53
N PRO A 135 1.62 5.13 -11.96
CA PRO A 135 2.32 6.18 -11.23
C PRO A 135 1.79 6.39 -9.81
N LEU A 136 0.47 6.47 -9.62
CA LEU A 136 -0.13 6.73 -8.30
C LEU A 136 0.13 5.58 -7.33
N LEU A 137 -0.06 4.34 -7.77
CA LEU A 137 0.24 3.15 -6.98
C LEU A 137 1.73 3.06 -6.65
N THR A 138 2.60 3.30 -7.62
CA THR A 138 4.05 3.26 -7.38
C THR A 138 4.49 4.32 -6.37
N VAL A 139 4.06 5.57 -6.54
CA VAL A 139 4.40 6.67 -5.63
C VAL A 139 3.92 6.38 -4.21
N MET A 140 2.69 5.91 -4.05
CA MET A 140 2.16 5.61 -2.72
C MET A 140 2.88 4.40 -2.08
N SER A 141 3.16 3.33 -2.83
CA SER A 141 3.93 2.18 -2.32
C SER A 141 5.32 2.59 -1.86
N MET A 142 6.00 3.46 -2.61
CA MET A 142 7.30 4.02 -2.24
C MET A 142 7.21 4.86 -0.96
N LEU A 143 6.19 5.72 -0.84
CA LEU A 143 5.98 6.54 0.35
C LEU A 143 5.72 5.70 1.60
N VAL A 144 4.95 4.62 1.48
CA VAL A 144 4.72 3.66 2.57
C VAL A 144 6.02 2.92 2.92
N ALA A 145 6.77 2.44 1.93
CA ALA A 145 8.05 1.78 2.17
C ALA A 145 9.06 2.69 2.89
N VAL A 146 9.19 3.95 2.43
CA VAL A 146 10.02 4.98 3.08
C VAL A 146 9.56 5.22 4.52
N SER A 147 8.26 5.29 4.76
CA SER A 147 7.72 5.46 6.11
C SER A 147 8.13 4.32 7.03
N VAL A 148 7.96 3.07 6.61
CA VAL A 148 8.33 1.90 7.42
C VAL A 148 9.84 1.81 7.67
N VAL A 149 10.67 2.09 6.66
CA VAL A 149 12.13 2.15 6.82
C VAL A 149 12.52 3.24 7.82
N ALA A 150 11.95 4.44 7.70
CA ALA A 150 12.23 5.55 8.57
C ALA A 150 11.70 5.34 10.01
N ASP A 151 10.58 4.63 10.18
CA ASP A 151 10.09 4.16 11.49
C ASP A 151 11.06 3.18 12.14
N GLY A 152 11.66 2.27 11.35
CA GLY A 152 12.72 1.38 11.80
C GLY A 152 13.95 2.14 12.31
N GLU A 153 14.44 3.11 11.54
CA GLU A 153 15.58 3.93 11.94
C GLU A 153 15.27 4.85 13.15
N ALA A 154 14.04 5.36 13.25
CA ALA A 154 13.57 6.09 14.42
C ALA A 154 13.52 5.20 15.68
N ALA A 155 13.10 3.93 15.57
CA ALA A 155 13.12 3.00 16.69
C ALA A 155 14.57 2.67 17.12
N ARG A 156 15.50 2.50 16.16
CA ARG A 156 16.92 2.22 16.44
C ARG A 156 17.61 3.35 17.18
N THR A 157 17.32 4.60 16.83
CA THR A 157 17.96 5.78 17.44
C THR A 157 17.65 5.92 18.93
N VAL A 158 16.54 5.37 19.42
CA VAL A 158 16.21 5.33 20.85
C VAL A 158 16.48 3.96 21.51
N GLY A 159 17.21 3.08 20.83
CA GLY A 159 17.63 1.79 21.37
C GLY A 159 16.52 0.73 21.47
N VAL A 160 15.34 0.96 20.88
CA VAL A 160 14.23 0.02 20.97
C VAL A 160 14.27 -0.97 19.81
N ALA A 161 14.16 -2.27 20.14
CA ALA A 161 14.03 -3.35 19.16
C ALA A 161 15.14 -3.33 18.08
N HIS A 162 16.38 -2.99 18.45
CA HIS A 162 17.45 -2.64 17.52
C HIS A 162 17.68 -3.65 16.39
N THR A 163 17.78 -4.94 16.71
CA THR A 163 17.97 -6.02 15.72
C THR A 163 16.79 -6.12 14.76
N ALA A 164 15.57 -6.16 15.30
CA ALA A 164 14.36 -6.27 14.48
C ALA A 164 14.13 -5.03 13.61
N ALA A 165 14.45 -3.85 14.12
CA ALA A 165 14.38 -2.62 13.35
C ALA A 165 15.41 -2.60 12.21
N ARG A 166 16.63 -3.10 12.43
CA ARG A 166 17.62 -3.29 11.36
C ARG A 166 17.15 -4.28 10.30
N VAL A 167 16.61 -5.44 10.72
CA VAL A 167 16.06 -6.45 9.80
C VAL A 167 14.91 -5.85 8.98
N SER A 168 13.99 -5.14 9.63
CA SER A 168 12.90 -4.42 8.96
C SER A 168 13.41 -3.43 7.92
N THR A 169 14.39 -2.59 8.27
CA THR A 169 14.99 -1.63 7.32
C THR A 169 15.58 -2.35 6.11
N VAL A 170 16.39 -3.40 6.34
CA VAL A 170 17.03 -4.14 5.25
C VAL A 170 15.99 -4.81 4.35
N LEU A 171 14.99 -5.48 4.91
CA LEU A 171 13.90 -6.09 4.14
C LEU A 171 13.13 -5.04 3.34
N GLY A 172 12.82 -3.89 3.94
CA GLY A 172 12.12 -2.80 3.25
C GLY A 172 12.90 -2.28 2.05
N VAL A 173 14.19 -2.03 2.23
CA VAL A 173 15.07 -1.55 1.14
C VAL A 173 15.20 -2.61 0.04
N VAL A 174 15.50 -3.86 0.38
CA VAL A 174 15.69 -4.93 -0.60
C VAL A 174 14.43 -5.18 -1.40
N LEU A 175 13.27 -5.32 -0.75
CA LEU A 175 12.00 -5.53 -1.44
C LEU A 175 11.66 -4.35 -2.35
N THR A 176 11.87 -3.11 -1.89
CA THR A 176 11.64 -1.91 -2.70
C THR A 176 12.52 -1.89 -3.96
N VAL A 177 13.80 -2.23 -3.83
CA VAL A 177 14.72 -2.31 -4.96
C VAL A 177 14.29 -3.39 -5.95
N LEU A 178 13.92 -4.59 -5.46
CA LEU A 178 13.46 -5.68 -6.32
C LEU A 178 12.22 -5.28 -7.13
N PHE A 179 11.21 -4.70 -6.50
CA PHE A 179 10.01 -4.25 -7.22
C PHE A 179 10.27 -3.03 -8.12
N ALA A 180 11.21 -2.15 -7.77
CA ALA A 180 11.63 -1.07 -8.66
C ALA A 180 12.31 -1.61 -9.93
N VAL A 181 13.08 -2.69 -9.82
CA VAL A 181 13.62 -3.39 -11.00
C VAL A 181 12.48 -3.93 -11.85
N THR A 182 11.49 -4.63 -11.26
CA THR A 182 10.32 -5.15 -11.99
C THR A 182 9.55 -4.05 -12.73
N LEU A 183 9.28 -2.91 -12.07
CA LEU A 183 8.66 -1.73 -12.68
C LEU A 183 9.43 -1.27 -13.92
N VAL A 184 10.75 -1.15 -13.83
CA VAL A 184 11.58 -0.68 -14.96
C VAL A 184 11.65 -1.73 -16.07
N THR A 185 11.83 -3.01 -15.74
CA THR A 185 11.93 -4.08 -16.73
C THR A 185 10.62 -4.41 -17.43
N SER A 186 9.48 -4.10 -16.80
CA SER A 186 8.14 -4.18 -17.43
C SER A 186 7.80 -2.95 -18.26
N GLY A 187 8.71 -1.99 -18.44
CA GLY A 187 8.43 -0.78 -19.21
C GLY A 187 7.44 0.18 -18.53
N PHE A 188 7.32 0.10 -17.20
CA PHE A 188 6.35 0.84 -16.38
C PHE A 188 4.90 0.37 -16.52
N ASP A 189 4.67 -0.88 -16.91
CA ASP A 189 3.34 -1.49 -16.99
C ASP A 189 2.89 -2.11 -15.65
N GLU A 190 3.83 -2.51 -14.79
CA GLU A 190 3.56 -3.11 -13.49
C GLU A 190 3.94 -2.17 -12.34
N PRO A 191 3.00 -1.72 -11.49
CA PRO A 191 3.32 -0.85 -10.38
C PRO A 191 4.14 -1.56 -9.31
N ILE A 192 4.88 -0.78 -8.51
CA ILE A 192 5.39 -1.29 -7.23
C ILE A 192 4.17 -1.60 -6.35
N PRO A 193 3.96 -2.85 -5.93
CA PRO A 193 2.78 -3.22 -5.17
C PRO A 193 2.90 -2.73 -3.72
N PRO A 194 1.79 -2.31 -3.08
CA PRO A 194 1.81 -1.83 -1.70
C PRO A 194 2.26 -2.89 -0.68
N ILE A 195 2.20 -4.17 -1.07
CA ILE A 195 2.64 -5.31 -0.27
C ILE A 195 4.13 -5.25 0.09
N VAL A 196 4.94 -4.47 -0.64
CA VAL A 196 6.38 -4.30 -0.41
C VAL A 196 6.71 -3.94 1.05
N ALA A 197 5.81 -3.22 1.72
CA ALA A 197 6.00 -2.77 3.10
C ALA A 197 5.47 -3.75 4.16
N VAL A 198 4.73 -4.80 3.78
CA VAL A 198 3.99 -5.67 4.71
C VAL A 198 4.91 -6.45 5.63
N ILE A 199 5.90 -7.16 5.07
CA ILE A 199 6.84 -7.97 5.88
C ILE A 199 7.69 -7.08 6.79
N PRO A 200 8.32 -5.99 6.29
CA PRO A 200 9.03 -5.04 7.15
C PRO A 200 8.15 -4.48 8.28
N ALA A 201 6.94 -4.01 7.95
CA ALA A 201 6.01 -3.46 8.94
C ALA A 201 5.64 -4.48 10.01
N PHE A 202 5.36 -5.73 9.62
CA PHE A 202 5.04 -6.79 10.56
C PHE A 202 6.20 -7.10 11.52
N VAL A 203 7.42 -7.26 11.00
CA VAL A 203 8.63 -7.53 11.79
C VAL A 203 8.85 -6.42 12.82
N LEU A 204 8.83 -5.17 12.37
CA LEU A 204 8.98 -4.02 13.26
C LEU A 204 7.83 -3.94 14.28
N GLY A 205 6.59 -4.16 13.83
CA GLY A 205 5.40 -4.10 14.65
C GLY A 205 5.43 -5.07 15.83
N VAL A 206 5.73 -6.34 15.55
CA VAL A 206 5.88 -7.39 16.59
C VAL A 206 6.96 -7.01 17.58
N ALA A 207 8.10 -6.50 17.12
CA ALA A 207 9.20 -6.14 17.99
C ALA A 207 8.87 -4.93 18.89
N LEU A 208 8.17 -3.91 18.36
CA LEU A 208 7.74 -2.74 19.13
C LEU A 208 6.67 -3.08 20.18
N VAL A 209 5.83 -4.10 19.92
CA VAL A 209 4.89 -4.64 20.92
C VAL A 209 5.65 -5.41 22.02
N ARG A 210 6.60 -6.27 21.64
CA ARG A 210 7.34 -7.12 22.58
C ARG A 210 8.38 -6.38 23.41
N GLY A 211 8.97 -5.31 22.90
CA GLY A 211 10.06 -4.55 23.54
C GLY A 211 9.75 -3.92 24.90
N ARG A 212 8.49 -3.96 25.39
CA ARG A 212 8.14 -3.57 26.77
C ARG A 212 8.25 -4.71 27.80
N ARG A 213 8.20 -5.98 27.39
CA ARG A 213 8.16 -7.10 28.34
C ARG A 213 9.52 -7.44 28.98
N GLY A 214 10.62 -6.90 28.44
CA GLY A 214 11.97 -7.13 28.97
C GLY A 214 12.54 -6.01 29.84
N ALA A 215 11.84 -4.88 29.99
CA ALA A 215 12.34 -3.70 30.73
C ALA A 215 11.67 -3.53 32.11
N SER A 216 10.98 -4.56 32.59
CA SER A 216 10.27 -4.57 33.88
C SER A 216 10.60 -5.83 34.70
N ALA A 217 11.81 -6.36 34.51
CA ALA A 217 12.34 -7.53 35.23
C ALA A 217 13.71 -7.29 35.87
N ASP A 218 14.16 -6.03 35.89
CA ASP A 218 15.33 -5.53 36.63
C ASP A 218 14.91 -4.30 37.46
#